data_AF-A0A7C3MA93-F1
#
_entry.id   AF-A0A7C3MA93-F1
#
_cell.length_a   1.000
_cell.length_b   1.000
_cell.length_c   1.000
_cell.angle_alpha   90.00
_cell.angle_beta   90.00
_cell.angle_gamma   90.00
#
_symmetry.space_group_name_H-M   'P 1'
#
loop_
_entity.id
_entity.type
_entity.pdbx_description
1 polymer ?
#
loop_
_entity_poly.entity_id
_entity_poly.type
_entity_poly.pdbx_seq_one_letter_code
_entity_poly.pdbx_strand_id
1 'polypeptide(L)'
;MGGGAITFAVKEHLKKYRVFATERSALTFADSIEKVREMGIVIGEPEGEFTAIETKDVDMPFFSNMISKMGYEMPNYYVIAVQDHGFSPNLSNRIFRFRMFEKLLKKNPSIENFLFHHREIPREFNRMRDAAQSVADFVSGEIYVIDTVFAAIAGCALQAEKFPALLVNFGNSHLTAAVVDEELKIRALLEHHTPVLMRRGLGEIRKLLERFERGELNNEYVLNDSGHGCYYGEVLEVKERLCTGPNAHLSPFREVGGDPMVVGNLGMMFLLKRKAE
;
A
#
# COMPACT_ATOMS: atom_id res chain seq x y z
N MET A 1 12.11 -1.76 2.35
CA MET A 1 11.96 -0.70 3.37
C MET A 1 10.84 -1.01 4.37
N GLY A 2 10.93 -0.51 5.61
CA GLY A 2 9.85 -0.62 6.60
C GLY A 2 9.78 -1.95 7.38
N GLY A 3 10.88 -2.69 7.46
CA GLY A 3 10.90 -4.02 8.05
C GLY A 3 11.02 -3.99 9.57
N GLY A 4 9.91 -4.12 10.29
CA GLY A 4 9.92 -4.18 11.76
C GLY A 4 10.87 -5.24 12.33
N ALA A 5 10.91 -6.43 11.72
CA ALA A 5 11.78 -7.52 12.15
C ALA A 5 13.28 -7.21 11.94
N ILE A 6 13.67 -6.75 10.75
CA ILE A 6 15.08 -6.40 10.48
C ILE A 6 15.52 -5.20 11.31
N THR A 7 14.66 -4.20 11.49
CA THR A 7 14.95 -3.03 12.35
C THR A 7 15.14 -3.45 13.81
N PHE A 8 14.33 -4.38 14.32
CA PHE A 8 14.51 -4.92 15.66
C PHE A 8 15.82 -5.71 15.78
N ALA A 9 16.11 -6.60 14.84
CA ALA A 9 17.35 -7.37 14.81
C ALA A 9 18.59 -6.47 14.79
N VAL A 10 18.57 -5.40 13.98
CA VAL A 10 19.67 -4.43 13.92
C VAL A 10 19.82 -3.65 15.22
N LYS A 11 18.73 -3.22 15.85
CA LYS A 11 18.78 -2.57 17.19
C LYS A 11 19.43 -3.45 18.24
N GLU A 12 19.13 -4.75 18.24
CA GLU A 12 19.78 -5.70 19.14
C GLU A 12 21.26 -5.93 18.78
N HIS A 13 21.58 -6.01 17.49
CA HIS A 13 22.95 -6.19 17.02
C HIS A 13 23.86 -5.01 17.37
N LEU A 14 23.33 -3.78 17.29
CA LEU A 14 24.01 -2.53 17.63
C LEU A 14 24.48 -2.45 19.10
N LYS A 15 23.92 -3.26 19.99
CA LYS A 15 24.39 -3.36 21.39
C LYS A 15 25.78 -3.97 21.52
N LYS A 16 26.25 -4.70 20.49
CA LYS A 16 27.52 -5.45 20.51
C LYS A 16 28.44 -5.16 19.33
N TYR A 17 27.87 -4.77 18.19
CA TYR A 17 28.60 -4.65 16.94
C TYR A 17 28.24 -3.35 16.21
N ARG A 18 29.13 -2.89 15.33
CA ARG A 18 28.88 -1.75 14.46
C ARG A 18 28.06 -2.18 13.26
N VAL A 19 27.08 -1.36 12.88
CA VAL A 19 26.30 -1.55 11.65
C VAL A 19 26.56 -0.37 10.73
N PHE A 20 26.83 -0.68 9.47
CA PHE A 20 26.98 0.28 8.40
C PHE A 20 25.84 0.11 7.40
N ALA A 21 25.39 1.21 6.80
CA ALA A 21 24.38 1.21 5.77
C ALA A 21 24.71 2.25 4.70
N THR A 22 24.44 1.93 3.43
CA THR A 22 24.41 2.95 2.38
C THR A 22 23.20 3.86 2.62
N GLU A 23 23.19 5.06 2.02
CA GLU A 23 22.02 5.94 2.16
C GLU A 23 20.72 5.27 1.71
N ARG A 24 20.77 4.44 0.66
CA ARG A 24 19.60 3.69 0.18
C ARG A 24 19.17 2.61 1.18
N SER A 25 20.08 1.77 1.67
CA SER A 25 19.71 0.69 2.60
C SER A 25 19.32 1.20 3.99
N ALA A 26 19.82 2.37 4.40
CA ALA A 26 19.44 3.05 5.64
C ALA A 26 17.93 3.30 5.74
N LEU A 27 17.27 3.60 4.62
CA LEU A 27 15.82 3.82 4.57
C LEU A 27 15.00 2.54 4.87
N THR A 28 15.64 1.38 4.99
CA THR A 28 15.00 0.19 5.54
C THR A 28 14.60 0.35 7.00
N PHE A 29 15.37 1.11 7.78
CA PHE A 29 15.24 1.21 9.23
C PHE A 29 14.38 2.39 9.69
N ALA A 30 14.46 3.52 8.99
CA ALA A 30 13.62 4.69 9.21
C ALA A 30 13.53 5.54 7.94
N ASP A 31 12.44 6.30 7.80
CA ASP A 31 12.22 7.12 6.61
C ASP A 31 13.13 8.36 6.51
N SER A 32 13.96 8.65 7.53
CA SER A 32 14.96 9.73 7.50
C SER A 32 16.34 9.25 7.95
N ILE A 33 17.38 9.72 7.26
CA ILE A 33 18.77 9.35 7.52
C ILE A 33 19.20 9.80 8.92
N GLU A 34 18.69 10.92 9.41
CA GLU A 34 18.96 11.44 10.76
C GLU A 34 18.49 10.44 11.82
N LYS A 35 17.27 9.90 11.70
CA LYS A 35 16.75 8.89 12.62
C LYS A 35 17.58 7.60 12.58
N VAL A 36 18.07 7.23 11.39
CA VAL A 36 18.97 6.07 11.24
C VAL A 36 20.29 6.30 11.97
N ARG A 37 20.86 7.51 11.88
CA ARG A 37 22.06 7.89 12.65
C ARG A 37 21.80 7.87 14.16
N GLU A 38 20.65 8.39 14.61
CA GLU A 38 20.24 8.35 16.02
C GLU A 38 20.08 6.91 16.55
N MET A 39 19.75 5.95 15.69
CA MET A 39 19.73 4.53 16.07
C MET A 39 21.13 3.95 16.32
N GLY A 40 22.21 4.64 15.91
CA GLY A 40 23.59 4.17 16.02
C GLY A 40 24.14 3.51 14.75
N ILE A 41 23.41 3.57 13.64
CA ILE A 41 23.86 3.04 12.35
C ILE A 41 24.76 4.08 11.67
N VAL A 42 25.92 3.64 11.21
CA VAL A 42 26.88 4.48 10.49
C VAL A 42 26.50 4.52 9.01
N ILE A 43 26.33 5.72 8.45
CA ILE A 43 26.00 5.89 7.03
C ILE A 43 27.30 5.95 6.24
N GLY A 44 27.47 5.04 5.29
CA GLY A 44 28.66 4.93 4.45
C GLY A 44 29.16 3.50 4.32
N GLU A 45 30.28 3.36 3.61
CA GLU A 45 30.97 2.08 3.46
C GLU A 45 31.94 1.85 4.62
N PRO A 46 32.02 0.62 5.17
CA PRO A 46 32.98 0.31 6.21
C PRO A 46 34.39 0.11 5.65
N GLU A 47 35.40 0.43 6.47
CA GLU A 47 36.78 -0.02 6.26
C GLU A 47 37.01 -1.34 7.00
N GLY A 48 37.47 -2.38 6.30
CA GLY A 48 37.79 -3.70 6.88
C GLY A 48 36.80 -4.81 6.53
N GLU A 49 36.85 -5.92 7.27
CA GLU A 49 36.01 -7.10 7.02
C GLU A 49 34.65 -6.99 7.72
N PHE A 50 33.58 -6.94 6.93
CA PHE A 50 32.19 -6.89 7.40
C PHE A 50 31.35 -7.91 6.65
N THR A 51 30.33 -8.45 7.32
CA THR A 51 29.32 -9.28 6.66
C THR A 51 28.33 -8.38 5.92
N ALA A 52 28.36 -8.41 4.59
CA ALA A 52 27.40 -7.69 3.76
C ALA A 52 26.03 -8.37 3.77
N ILE A 53 24.97 -7.59 3.99
CA ILE A 53 23.58 -8.04 3.90
C ILE A 53 22.86 -7.12 2.92
N GLU A 54 22.31 -7.72 1.87
CA GLU A 54 21.46 -7.00 0.92
C GLU A 54 20.04 -6.89 1.47
N THR A 55 19.49 -5.68 1.46
CA THR A 55 18.07 -5.44 1.78
C THR A 55 17.34 -5.04 0.50
N LYS A 56 16.24 -5.73 0.18
CA LYS A 56 15.40 -5.43 -1.00
C LYS A 56 13.92 -5.59 -0.67
N ASP A 57 13.07 -4.78 -1.29
CA ASP A 57 11.62 -4.99 -1.27
C ASP A 57 11.16 -6.00 -2.32
N VAL A 58 11.88 -6.12 -3.44
CA VAL A 58 11.56 -7.06 -4.54
C VAL A 58 12.81 -7.83 -4.97
N ASP A 59 12.75 -9.16 -4.96
CA ASP A 59 13.86 -10.04 -5.32
C ASP A 59 13.75 -10.54 -6.78
N MET A 60 14.09 -9.66 -7.73
CA MET A 60 14.04 -10.01 -9.15
C MET A 60 14.92 -11.21 -9.55
N PRO A 61 16.13 -11.41 -8.99
CA PRO A 61 16.88 -12.64 -9.21
C PRO A 61 16.10 -13.91 -8.83
N PHE A 62 15.41 -13.90 -7.68
CA PHE A 62 14.56 -15.01 -7.26
C PHE A 62 13.44 -15.28 -8.27
N PHE A 63 12.69 -14.23 -8.65
CA PHE A 63 11.57 -14.37 -9.59
C PHE A 63 12.03 -14.78 -11.00
N SER A 64 13.14 -14.23 -11.48
CA SER A 64 13.73 -14.58 -12.78
C SER A 64 14.13 -16.05 -12.84
N ASN A 65 14.81 -16.55 -11.80
CA ASN A 65 15.15 -17.97 -11.68
C ASN A 65 13.91 -18.87 -11.60
N MET A 66 12.84 -18.42 -10.93
CA MET A 66 11.58 -19.17 -10.86
C MET A 66 10.88 -19.24 -12.23
N ILE A 67 10.72 -18.09 -12.91
CA ILE A 67 10.04 -17.97 -14.22
C ILE A 67 10.77 -18.78 -15.29
N SER A 68 12.11 -18.66 -15.35
CA SER A 68 12.93 -19.41 -16.31
C SER A 68 12.86 -20.92 -16.09
N LYS A 69 12.82 -21.41 -14.84
CA LYS A 69 12.62 -22.84 -14.54
C LYS A 69 11.26 -23.38 -14.98
N MET A 70 10.26 -22.51 -15.13
CA MET A 70 8.96 -22.86 -15.70
C MET A 70 8.94 -22.81 -17.23
N GLY A 71 10.06 -22.44 -17.87
CA GLY A 71 10.18 -22.37 -19.33
C GLY A 71 9.63 -21.08 -19.94
N TYR A 72 9.36 -20.05 -19.13
CA TYR A 72 8.87 -18.75 -19.60
C TYR A 72 10.01 -17.73 -19.71
N GLU A 73 9.85 -16.81 -20.65
CA GLU A 73 10.69 -15.61 -20.74
C GLU A 73 10.24 -14.55 -19.72
N MET A 74 11.14 -13.64 -19.39
CA MET A 74 10.81 -12.50 -18.53
C MET A 74 9.81 -11.56 -19.25
N PRO A 75 8.79 -11.03 -18.55
CA PRO A 75 7.79 -10.18 -19.18
C PRO A 75 8.34 -8.79 -19.52
N ASN A 76 7.62 -8.07 -20.40
CA ASN A 76 7.93 -6.66 -20.72
C ASN A 76 7.28 -5.67 -19.75
N TYR A 77 6.32 -6.11 -18.95
CA TYR A 77 5.58 -5.28 -17.99
C TYR A 77 5.68 -5.87 -16.58
N TYR A 78 5.93 -5.00 -15.62
CA TYR A 78 6.07 -5.33 -14.20
C TYR A 78 5.13 -4.45 -13.39
N VAL A 79 4.31 -5.04 -12.53
CA VAL A 79 3.45 -4.29 -11.60
C VAL A 79 3.69 -4.77 -10.19
N ILE A 80 3.96 -3.83 -9.29
CA ILE A 80 4.33 -4.11 -7.90
C ILE A 80 3.33 -3.38 -7.00
N ALA A 81 2.72 -4.11 -6.06
CA ALA A 81 1.94 -3.51 -4.99
C ALA A 81 2.79 -3.36 -3.73
N VAL A 82 2.89 -2.16 -3.19
CA VAL A 82 3.57 -1.91 -1.92
C VAL A 82 2.83 -0.87 -1.10
N GLN A 83 2.67 -1.12 0.19
CA GLN A 83 2.08 -0.14 1.09
C GLN A 83 3.12 0.94 1.42
N ASP A 84 2.78 2.19 1.14
CA ASP A 84 3.63 3.35 1.43
C ASP A 84 2.83 4.45 2.14
N HIS A 85 3.25 4.82 3.34
CA HIS A 85 2.59 5.91 4.08
C HIS A 85 2.98 7.30 3.55
N GLY A 86 3.98 7.36 2.69
CA GLY A 86 4.67 8.58 2.33
C GLY A 86 5.56 9.08 3.47
N PHE A 87 6.60 9.83 3.10
CA PHE A 87 7.51 10.45 4.04
C PHE A 87 7.17 11.94 4.25
N SER A 88 6.98 12.32 5.51
CA SER A 88 6.91 13.71 5.94
C SER A 88 7.69 13.90 7.24
N PRO A 89 8.65 14.84 7.31
CA PRO A 89 9.43 15.06 8.52
C PRO A 89 8.58 15.67 9.66
N ASN A 90 7.53 16.42 9.31
CA ASN A 90 6.81 17.29 10.24
C ASN A 90 5.36 16.84 10.53
N LEU A 91 4.91 15.73 9.94
CA LEU A 91 3.54 15.23 10.11
C LEU A 91 3.58 13.76 10.49
N SER A 92 2.55 13.29 11.21
CA SER A 92 2.40 11.85 11.41
C SER A 92 2.20 11.15 10.06
N ASN A 93 2.85 10.00 9.88
CA ASN A 93 2.75 9.20 8.65
C ASN A 93 1.29 8.90 8.29
N ARG A 94 0.41 8.69 9.28
CA ARG A 94 -1.01 8.41 9.02
C ARG A 94 -1.77 9.59 8.41
N ILE A 95 -1.56 10.80 8.94
CA ILE A 95 -2.18 12.03 8.42
C ILE A 95 -1.64 12.32 7.02
N PHE A 96 -0.32 12.14 6.84
CA PHE A 96 0.32 12.41 5.57
C PHE A 96 -0.12 11.45 4.46
N ARG A 97 -0.18 10.14 4.75
CA ARG A 97 -0.71 9.12 3.86
C ARG A 97 -2.08 9.50 3.33
N PHE A 98 -3.01 9.80 4.24
CA PHE A 98 -4.38 10.10 3.84
C PHE A 98 -4.48 11.43 3.07
N ARG A 99 -3.72 12.45 3.45
CA ARG A 99 -3.63 13.71 2.71
C ARG A 99 -3.12 13.51 1.28
N MET A 100 -2.18 12.59 1.06
CA MET A 100 -1.71 12.25 -0.29
C MET A 100 -2.82 11.59 -1.11
N PHE A 101 -3.60 10.67 -0.52
CA PHE A 101 -4.76 10.09 -1.19
C PHE A 101 -5.80 11.14 -1.56
N GLU A 102 -6.17 12.02 -0.63
CA GLU A 102 -7.10 13.11 -0.88
C GLU A 102 -6.61 14.03 -2.02
N LYS A 103 -5.31 14.38 -2.04
CA LYS A 103 -4.71 15.19 -3.10
C LYS A 103 -4.81 14.51 -4.47
N LEU A 104 -4.55 13.20 -4.54
CA LEU A 104 -4.65 12.42 -5.76
C LEU A 104 -6.10 12.34 -6.26
N LEU A 105 -7.04 12.05 -5.36
CA LEU A 105 -8.48 11.98 -5.68
C LEU A 105 -9.03 13.31 -6.19
N LYS A 106 -8.68 14.43 -5.56
CA LYS A 106 -9.09 15.76 -6.00
C LYS A 106 -8.56 16.12 -7.39
N LYS A 107 -7.39 15.58 -7.77
CA LYS A 107 -6.81 15.80 -9.10
C LYS A 107 -7.45 14.91 -10.16
N ASN A 108 -7.61 13.62 -9.85
CA ASN A 108 -8.26 12.64 -10.70
C ASN A 108 -8.78 11.48 -9.82
N PRO A 109 -10.10 11.28 -9.71
CA PRO A 109 -10.68 10.27 -8.84
C PRO A 109 -10.63 8.85 -9.42
N SER A 110 -10.21 8.66 -10.67
CA SER A 110 -10.09 7.31 -11.25
C SER A 110 -9.14 6.43 -10.42
N ILE A 111 -9.51 5.17 -10.18
CA ILE A 111 -8.63 4.19 -9.54
C ILE A 111 -7.30 4.04 -10.31
N GLU A 112 -7.33 4.21 -11.64
CA GLU A 112 -6.16 4.11 -12.51
C GLU A 112 -5.10 5.17 -12.17
N ASN A 113 -5.50 6.29 -11.58
CA ASN A 113 -4.60 7.38 -11.17
C ASN A 113 -3.66 6.96 -10.02
N PHE A 114 -3.93 5.84 -9.34
CA PHE A 114 -3.07 5.27 -8.31
C PHE A 114 -2.05 4.25 -8.86
N LEU A 115 -2.13 3.88 -10.14
CA LEU A 115 -1.14 3.05 -10.82
C LEU A 115 -0.06 3.95 -11.45
N PHE A 116 1.03 4.16 -10.73
CA PHE A 116 2.11 5.02 -11.17
C PHE A 116 3.07 4.27 -12.08
N HIS A 117 3.45 4.88 -13.20
CA HIS A 117 4.67 4.46 -13.88
C HIS A 117 5.88 4.81 -13.00
N HIS A 118 6.93 3.99 -12.98
CA HIS A 118 8.05 4.15 -12.04
C HIS A 118 8.74 5.53 -12.10
N ARG A 119 8.70 6.21 -13.26
CA ARG A 119 9.25 7.57 -13.46
C ARG A 119 8.34 8.69 -12.95
N GLU A 120 7.09 8.37 -12.61
CA GLU A 120 6.04 9.33 -12.26
C GLU A 120 5.57 9.19 -10.80
N ILE A 121 6.22 8.31 -10.02
CA ILE A 121 5.91 8.12 -8.60
C ILE A 121 6.18 9.45 -7.85
N PRO A 122 5.20 9.98 -7.08
CA PRO A 122 5.41 11.12 -6.20
C PRO A 122 6.65 10.94 -5.32
N ARG A 123 7.44 12.02 -5.16
CA ARG A 123 8.71 11.98 -4.42
C ARG A 123 8.52 11.58 -2.96
N GLU A 124 7.35 11.87 -2.42
CA GLU A 124 6.90 11.56 -1.08
C GLU A 124 6.78 10.04 -0.82
N PHE A 125 6.56 9.22 -1.85
CA PHE A 125 6.44 7.75 -1.72
C PHE A 125 7.80 7.05 -1.86
N ASN A 126 8.65 7.22 -0.84
CA ASN A 126 10.01 6.69 -0.83
C ASN A 126 10.06 5.16 -1.02
N ARG A 127 9.14 4.42 -0.41
CA ARG A 127 9.11 2.95 -0.51
C ARG A 127 8.61 2.48 -1.86
N MET A 128 7.61 3.14 -2.45
CA MET A 128 7.21 2.85 -3.84
C MET A 128 8.37 3.07 -4.80
N ARG A 129 9.12 4.16 -4.62
CA ARG A 129 10.31 4.46 -5.44
C ARG A 129 11.40 3.43 -5.27
N ASP A 130 11.72 3.01 -4.05
CA ASP A 130 12.74 1.99 -3.79
C ASP A 130 12.33 0.60 -4.32
N ALA A 131 11.05 0.22 -4.19
CA ALA A 131 10.51 -1.01 -4.76
C ALA A 131 10.58 -1.01 -6.30
N ALA A 132 10.20 0.10 -6.94
CA ALA A 132 10.37 0.28 -8.39
C ALA A 132 11.85 0.18 -8.80
N GLN A 133 12.74 0.86 -8.07
CA GLN A 133 14.17 0.85 -8.37
C GLN A 133 14.75 -0.57 -8.24
N SER A 134 14.33 -1.35 -7.23
CA SER A 134 14.76 -2.75 -7.05
C SER A 134 14.44 -3.62 -8.27
N VAL A 135 13.37 -3.31 -9.00
CA VAL A 135 13.03 -3.99 -10.26
C VAL A 135 13.82 -3.41 -11.44
N ALA A 136 13.88 -2.08 -11.54
CA ALA A 136 14.60 -1.37 -12.60
C ALA A 136 16.11 -1.66 -12.63
N ASP A 137 16.71 -1.99 -11.48
CA ASP A 137 18.11 -2.40 -11.36
C ASP A 137 18.39 -3.74 -12.07
N PHE A 138 17.36 -4.54 -12.36
CA PHE A 138 17.49 -5.90 -12.91
C PHE A 138 16.87 -6.08 -14.30
N VAL A 139 15.82 -5.33 -14.65
CA VAL A 139 15.06 -5.51 -15.90
C VAL A 139 15.01 -4.26 -16.77
N SER A 140 14.81 -4.45 -18.07
CA SER A 140 14.60 -3.37 -19.06
C SER A 140 13.17 -3.39 -19.61
N GLY A 141 12.17 -3.27 -18.73
CA GLY A 141 10.75 -3.27 -19.08
C GLY A 141 9.98 -2.09 -18.48
N GLU A 142 8.69 -2.04 -18.77
CA GLU A 142 7.78 -1.03 -18.21
C GLU A 142 7.38 -1.40 -16.77
N ILE A 143 7.65 -0.51 -15.82
CA ILE A 143 7.47 -0.78 -14.40
C ILE A 143 6.38 0.15 -13.85
N TYR A 144 5.41 -0.45 -13.19
CA TYR A 144 4.33 0.24 -12.51
C TYR A 144 4.26 -0.13 -11.03
N VAL A 145 3.86 0.82 -10.21
CA VAL A 145 3.72 0.65 -8.76
C VAL A 145 2.38 1.20 -8.30
N ILE A 146 1.75 0.48 -7.37
CA ILE A 146 0.47 0.86 -6.77
C ILE A 146 0.49 0.60 -5.26
N ASP A 147 -0.32 1.33 -4.49
CA ASP A 147 -0.55 0.97 -3.09
C ASP A 147 -1.36 -0.33 -3.01
N THR A 148 -1.01 -1.21 -2.08
CA THR A 148 -1.72 -2.48 -1.90
C THR A 148 -3.22 -2.31 -1.67
N VAL A 149 -3.64 -1.20 -1.06
CA VAL A 149 -5.07 -0.94 -0.85
C VAL A 149 -5.80 -0.69 -2.16
N PHE A 150 -5.23 0.05 -3.10
CA PHE A 150 -5.89 0.34 -4.39
C PHE A 150 -5.81 -0.84 -5.35
N ALA A 151 -4.78 -1.69 -5.26
CA ALA A 151 -4.75 -2.97 -5.94
C ALA A 151 -5.93 -3.86 -5.48
N ALA A 152 -6.17 -3.94 -4.17
CA ALA A 152 -7.28 -4.70 -3.61
C ALA A 152 -8.65 -4.12 -3.98
N ILE A 153 -8.82 -2.79 -3.94
CA ILE A 153 -10.06 -2.12 -4.36
C ILE A 153 -10.34 -2.38 -5.85
N ALA A 154 -9.34 -2.27 -6.73
CA ALA A 154 -9.49 -2.59 -8.14
C ALA A 154 -9.87 -4.07 -8.37
N GLY A 155 -9.26 -4.98 -7.60
CA GLY A 155 -9.59 -6.40 -7.64
C GLY A 155 -11.01 -6.70 -7.19
N CYS A 156 -11.50 -6.02 -6.15
CA CYS A 156 -12.91 -6.09 -5.74
C CYS A 156 -13.85 -5.55 -6.83
N ALA A 157 -13.48 -4.44 -7.48
CA ALA A 157 -14.30 -3.82 -8.53
C ALA A 157 -14.55 -4.77 -9.71
N LEU A 158 -13.58 -5.62 -10.05
CA LEU A 158 -13.74 -6.66 -11.09
C LEU A 158 -14.86 -7.68 -10.80
N GLN A 159 -15.23 -7.85 -9.54
CA GLN A 159 -16.24 -8.82 -9.10
C GLN A 159 -17.56 -8.16 -8.68
N ALA A 160 -17.66 -6.83 -8.83
CA ALA A 160 -18.90 -6.08 -8.65
C ALA A 160 -19.77 -6.20 -9.91
N GLU A 161 -21.05 -6.46 -9.71
CA GLU A 161 -22.06 -6.53 -10.77
C GLU A 161 -22.86 -5.22 -10.85
N LYS A 162 -22.94 -4.45 -9.76
CA LYS A 162 -23.73 -3.22 -9.69
C LYS A 162 -22.92 -2.07 -9.10
N PHE A 163 -22.90 -0.96 -9.83
CA PHE A 163 -22.31 0.30 -9.38
C PHE A 163 -23.39 1.37 -9.16
N PRO A 164 -23.22 2.31 -8.21
CA PRO A 164 -22.04 2.48 -7.33
C PRO A 164 -21.87 1.35 -6.30
N ALA A 165 -20.64 0.95 -6.03
CA ALA A 165 -20.30 -0.16 -5.14
C ALA A 165 -19.41 0.30 -3.97
N LEU A 166 -19.68 -0.20 -2.77
CA LEU A 166 -18.78 -0.07 -1.62
C LEU A 166 -17.83 -1.27 -1.60
N LEU A 167 -16.55 -0.99 -1.84
CA LEU A 167 -15.49 -1.98 -1.91
C LEU A 167 -14.60 -1.82 -0.69
N VAL A 168 -14.42 -2.90 0.07
CA VAL A 168 -13.66 -2.88 1.33
C VAL A 168 -12.48 -3.83 1.27
N ASN A 169 -11.27 -3.32 1.46
CA ASN A 169 -10.11 -4.13 1.78
C ASN A 169 -9.90 -4.17 3.30
N PHE A 170 -10.11 -5.32 3.92
CA PHE A 170 -9.85 -5.55 5.33
C PHE A 170 -8.48 -6.22 5.51
N GLY A 171 -7.43 -5.40 5.41
CA GLY A 171 -6.04 -5.82 5.54
C GLY A 171 -5.62 -6.09 6.99
N ASN A 172 -4.38 -6.57 7.17
CA ASN A 172 -3.81 -6.81 8.50
C ASN A 172 -3.56 -5.50 9.28
N SER A 173 -3.03 -4.49 8.59
CA SER A 173 -2.72 -3.19 9.20
C SER A 173 -3.87 -2.21 9.09
N HIS A 174 -4.54 -2.15 7.93
CA HIS A 174 -5.57 -1.16 7.63
C HIS A 174 -6.83 -1.82 7.06
N LEU A 175 -7.97 -1.26 7.46
CA LEU A 175 -9.22 -1.33 6.71
C LEU A 175 -9.27 -0.12 5.80
N THR A 176 -9.49 -0.35 4.51
CA THR A 176 -9.73 0.70 3.51
C THR A 176 -11.08 0.43 2.85
N ALA A 177 -11.97 1.41 2.85
CA ALA A 177 -13.27 1.33 2.19
C ALA A 177 -13.39 2.43 1.15
N ALA A 178 -13.83 2.09 -0.07
CA ALA A 178 -14.02 3.02 -1.16
C ALA A 178 -15.43 2.86 -1.75
N VAL A 179 -16.14 3.96 -1.96
CA VAL A 179 -17.33 3.98 -2.81
C VAL A 179 -16.87 4.31 -4.23
N VAL A 180 -17.12 3.40 -5.17
CA VAL A 180 -16.66 3.45 -6.55
C VAL A 180 -17.87 3.49 -7.48
N ASP A 181 -17.86 4.36 -8.49
CA ASP A 181 -18.92 4.45 -9.49
C ASP A 181 -18.67 3.53 -10.71
N GLU A 182 -19.60 3.53 -11.67
CA GLU A 182 -19.53 2.74 -12.89
C GLU A 182 -18.36 3.09 -13.82
N GLU A 183 -17.78 4.29 -13.66
CA GLU A 183 -16.60 4.74 -14.40
C GLU A 183 -15.29 4.45 -13.63
N LEU A 184 -15.37 3.69 -12.53
CA LEU A 184 -14.25 3.33 -11.66
C LEU A 184 -13.59 4.55 -10.99
N LYS A 185 -14.37 5.58 -10.72
CA LYS A 185 -13.95 6.73 -9.92
C LYS A 185 -14.29 6.51 -8.46
N ILE A 186 -13.31 6.74 -7.60
CA ILE A 186 -13.48 6.73 -6.15
C ILE A 186 -14.20 8.01 -5.74
N ARG A 187 -15.43 7.88 -5.26
CA ARG A 187 -16.29 8.98 -4.82
C ARG A 187 -16.23 9.23 -3.32
N ALA A 188 -15.91 8.21 -2.55
CA ALA A 188 -15.59 8.33 -1.13
C ALA A 188 -14.47 7.35 -0.77
N LEU A 189 -13.62 7.72 0.20
CA LEU A 189 -12.54 6.88 0.72
C LEU A 189 -12.46 6.99 2.24
N LEU A 190 -12.30 5.86 2.92
CA LEU A 190 -12.05 5.74 4.36
C LEU A 190 -10.85 4.83 4.57
N GLU A 191 -9.93 5.22 5.43
CA GLU A 191 -8.87 4.33 5.91
C GLU A 191 -8.73 4.38 7.43
N HIS A 192 -8.68 3.20 8.06
CA HIS A 192 -8.61 3.04 9.51
C HIS A 192 -7.64 1.91 9.90
N HIS A 193 -7.06 1.95 11.09
CA HIS A 193 -6.25 0.84 11.61
C HIS A 193 -7.11 -0.38 11.94
N THR A 194 -6.82 -1.51 11.30
CA THR A 194 -7.46 -2.82 11.56
C THR A 194 -7.38 -3.22 13.04
N PRO A 195 -6.22 -3.14 13.73
CA PRO A 195 -6.15 -3.55 15.14
C PRO A 195 -7.05 -2.73 16.06
N VAL A 196 -7.28 -1.44 15.75
CA VAL A 196 -8.17 -0.58 16.54
C VAL A 196 -9.61 -1.06 16.36
N LEU A 197 -10.04 -1.31 15.12
CA LEU A 197 -11.39 -1.76 14.82
C LEU A 197 -11.67 -3.16 15.39
N MET A 198 -10.72 -4.09 15.28
CA MET A 198 -10.87 -5.43 15.86
C MET A 198 -11.07 -5.40 17.38
N ARG A 199 -10.36 -4.51 18.10
CA ARG A 199 -10.55 -4.34 19.55
C ARG A 199 -11.93 -3.80 19.92
N ARG A 200 -12.60 -3.08 19.01
CA ARG A 200 -13.95 -2.55 19.22
C ARG A 200 -15.04 -3.56 18.88
N GLY A 201 -14.72 -4.53 18.03
CA GLY A 201 -15.61 -5.62 17.66
C GLY A 201 -16.49 -5.32 16.44
N LEU A 202 -17.17 -6.37 15.98
CA LEU A 202 -17.93 -6.40 14.71
C LEU A 202 -19.04 -5.34 14.63
N GLY A 203 -19.70 -5.05 15.75
CA GLY A 203 -20.76 -4.05 15.79
C GLY A 203 -20.27 -2.65 15.44
N GLU A 204 -19.08 -2.27 15.92
CA GLU A 204 -18.50 -0.96 15.63
C GLU A 204 -17.91 -0.89 14.22
N ILE A 205 -17.35 -1.99 13.70
CA ILE A 205 -16.94 -2.09 12.29
C ILE A 205 -18.14 -1.83 11.37
N ARG A 206 -19.27 -2.51 11.64
CA ARG A 206 -20.50 -2.34 10.86
C ARG A 206 -21.02 -0.90 10.93
N LYS A 207 -21.13 -0.32 12.13
CA LYS A 207 -21.56 1.07 12.31
C LYS A 207 -20.65 2.06 11.58
N LEU A 208 -19.33 1.85 11.61
CA LEU A 208 -18.37 2.70 10.91
C LEU A 208 -18.62 2.68 9.40
N LEU A 209 -18.75 1.49 8.80
CA LEU A 209 -19.00 1.33 7.36
C LEU A 209 -20.37 1.89 6.95
N GLU A 210 -21.41 1.68 7.76
CA GLU A 210 -22.74 2.22 7.51
C GLU A 210 -22.76 3.77 7.58
N ARG A 211 -22.06 4.37 8.55
CA ARG A 211 -21.91 5.83 8.65
C ARG A 211 -21.07 6.40 7.50
N PHE A 212 -20.03 5.67 7.09
CA PHE A 212 -19.22 6.03 5.94
C PHE A 212 -20.08 6.08 4.66
N GLU A 213 -20.86 5.04 4.42
CA GLU A 213 -21.74 4.96 3.26
C GLU A 213 -22.75 6.12 3.21
N ARG A 214 -23.31 6.51 4.37
CA ARG A 214 -24.27 7.63 4.46
C ARG A 214 -23.65 9.02 4.42
N GLY A 215 -22.32 9.15 4.33
CA GLY A 215 -21.67 10.47 4.37
C GLY A 215 -21.64 11.13 5.75
N GLU A 216 -21.78 10.36 6.84
CA GLU A 216 -21.91 10.87 8.21
C GLU A 216 -20.58 10.90 8.99
N LEU A 217 -19.49 10.43 8.37
CA LEU A 217 -18.15 10.58 8.92
C LEU A 217 -17.52 11.87 8.43
N ASN A 218 -16.57 12.40 9.20
CA ASN A 218 -15.66 13.42 8.71
C ASN A 218 -14.21 13.01 9.02
N ASN A 219 -13.26 13.68 8.37
CA ASN A 219 -11.86 13.33 8.50
C ASN A 219 -11.36 13.46 9.95
N GLU A 220 -11.80 14.50 10.66
CA GLU A 220 -11.41 14.74 12.06
C GLU A 220 -11.88 13.63 13.00
N TYR A 221 -13.11 13.15 12.82
CA TYR A 221 -13.65 12.01 13.57
C TYR A 221 -12.72 10.80 13.42
N VAL A 222 -12.39 10.42 12.19
CA VAL A 222 -11.55 9.24 11.93
C VAL A 222 -10.14 9.43 12.47
N LEU A 223 -9.56 10.62 12.36
CA LEU A 223 -8.24 10.91 12.92
C LEU A 223 -8.20 10.82 14.45
N ASN A 224 -9.22 11.38 15.12
CA ASN A 224 -9.39 11.31 16.58
C ASN A 224 -9.69 9.88 17.03
N ASP A 225 -10.27 9.06 16.15
CA ASP A 225 -10.56 7.66 16.36
C ASP A 225 -9.34 6.72 16.22
N SER A 226 -8.15 7.29 16.06
CA SER A 226 -6.92 6.55 15.71
C SER A 226 -6.98 5.88 14.33
N GLY A 227 -7.69 6.49 13.38
CA GLY A 227 -7.67 6.12 11.96
C GLY A 227 -6.73 7.00 11.12
N HIS A 228 -6.76 6.80 9.80
CA HIS A 228 -5.98 7.57 8.82
C HIS A 228 -6.75 8.76 8.27
N GLY A 229 -8.01 8.55 7.91
CA GLY A 229 -8.88 9.65 7.46
C GLY A 229 -10.10 9.20 6.69
N CYS A 230 -10.92 10.19 6.32
CA CYS A 230 -12.14 10.04 5.54
C CYS A 230 -12.26 11.17 4.52
N TYR A 231 -12.61 10.84 3.28
CA TYR A 231 -12.79 11.76 2.17
C TYR A 231 -14.11 11.47 1.45
N TYR A 232 -14.84 12.53 1.11
CA TYR A 232 -15.99 12.48 0.20
C TYR A 232 -15.77 13.48 -0.93
N GLY A 233 -15.74 12.98 -2.15
CA GLY A 233 -15.98 13.78 -3.35
C GLY A 233 -17.48 13.90 -3.61
N GLU A 234 -18.20 12.78 -3.45
CA GLU A 234 -19.65 12.68 -3.66
C GLU A 234 -20.21 11.51 -2.84
N VAL A 235 -21.39 11.69 -2.24
CA VAL A 235 -22.10 10.62 -1.53
C VAL A 235 -23.10 10.00 -2.50
N LEU A 236 -22.94 8.70 -2.76
CA LEU A 236 -23.76 7.96 -3.72
C LEU A 236 -24.58 6.87 -3.05
N GLU A 237 -25.71 6.53 -3.66
CA GLU A 237 -26.51 5.37 -3.25
C GLU A 237 -25.81 4.06 -3.67
N VAL A 238 -25.29 3.34 -2.69
CA VAL A 238 -24.54 2.09 -2.92
C VAL A 238 -25.48 0.93 -3.25
N LYS A 239 -25.27 0.35 -4.44
CA LYS A 239 -26.05 -0.78 -4.97
C LYS A 239 -25.46 -2.15 -4.62
N GLU A 240 -24.16 -2.21 -4.34
CA GLU A 240 -23.47 -3.45 -3.97
C GLU A 240 -22.36 -3.20 -2.95
N ARG A 241 -22.12 -4.18 -2.07
CA ARG A 241 -21.10 -4.10 -1.00
C ARG A 241 -20.27 -5.36 -1.01
N LEU A 242 -18.97 -5.20 -1.21
CA LEU A 242 -18.01 -6.31 -1.33
C LEU A 242 -16.82 -6.09 -0.42
N CYS A 243 -16.22 -7.18 0.03
CA CYS A 243 -14.97 -7.13 0.77
C CYS A 243 -13.92 -8.14 0.25
N THR A 244 -12.66 -7.82 0.53
CA THR A 244 -11.51 -8.71 0.38
C THR A 244 -10.54 -8.43 1.53
N GLY A 245 -9.45 -9.20 1.60
CA GLY A 245 -8.42 -9.06 2.62
C GLY A 245 -8.44 -10.20 3.63
N PRO A 246 -7.33 -10.44 4.34
CA PRO A 246 -7.19 -11.52 5.32
C PRO A 246 -8.21 -11.46 6.47
N ASN A 247 -8.80 -10.28 6.73
CA ASN A 247 -9.81 -10.08 7.76
C ASN A 247 -11.21 -9.84 7.17
N ALA A 248 -11.45 -10.18 5.90
CA ALA A 248 -12.73 -9.97 5.22
C ALA A 248 -13.90 -10.66 5.93
N HIS A 249 -13.66 -11.80 6.58
CA HIS A 249 -14.62 -12.52 7.41
C HIS A 249 -15.17 -11.70 8.61
N LEU A 250 -14.51 -10.59 9.00
CA LEU A 250 -14.99 -9.65 10.02
C LEU A 250 -15.81 -8.49 9.43
N SER A 251 -15.87 -8.39 8.10
CA SER A 251 -16.72 -7.43 7.38
C SER A 251 -18.16 -7.94 7.32
N PRO A 252 -19.18 -7.07 7.40
CA PRO A 252 -20.57 -7.46 7.21
C PRO A 252 -20.95 -7.73 5.73
N PHE A 253 -19.99 -7.64 4.80
CA PHE A 253 -20.23 -7.70 3.36
C PHE A 253 -19.83 -9.03 2.75
N ARG A 254 -20.32 -9.30 1.53
CA ARG A 254 -19.95 -10.49 0.76
C ARG A 254 -18.46 -10.44 0.44
N GLU A 255 -17.73 -11.47 0.82
CA GLU A 255 -16.34 -11.65 0.40
C GLU A 255 -16.28 -12.03 -1.08
N VAL A 256 -15.39 -11.37 -1.82
CA VAL A 256 -15.14 -11.69 -3.22
C VAL A 256 -14.42 -13.03 -3.35
N GLY A 257 -14.56 -13.69 -4.50
CA GLY A 257 -13.92 -14.99 -4.72
C GLY A 257 -12.40 -14.86 -4.88
N GLY A 258 -11.67 -15.82 -4.29
CA GLY A 258 -10.22 -15.95 -4.43
C GLY A 258 -9.44 -15.49 -3.20
N ASP A 259 -8.18 -15.91 -3.12
CA ASP A 259 -7.26 -15.44 -2.07
C ASP A 259 -7.04 -13.92 -2.20
N PRO A 260 -6.98 -13.14 -1.10
CA PRO A 260 -6.80 -11.69 -1.16
C PRO A 260 -5.58 -11.22 -1.97
N MET A 261 -4.48 -11.99 -2.00
CA MET A 261 -3.32 -11.68 -2.84
C MET A 261 -3.65 -11.86 -4.32
N VAL A 262 -4.44 -12.87 -4.67
CA VAL A 262 -4.93 -13.08 -6.04
C VAL A 262 -5.84 -11.94 -6.46
N VAL A 263 -6.76 -11.51 -5.59
CA VAL A 263 -7.66 -10.38 -5.87
C VAL A 263 -6.86 -9.12 -6.19
N GLY A 264 -5.86 -8.79 -5.37
CA GLY A 264 -4.97 -7.64 -5.62
C GLY A 264 -4.19 -7.76 -6.94
N ASN A 265 -3.66 -8.94 -7.25
CA ASN A 265 -2.96 -9.20 -8.51
C ASN A 265 -3.87 -9.04 -9.74
N LEU A 266 -5.10 -9.53 -9.68
CA LEU A 266 -6.09 -9.33 -10.74
C LEU A 266 -6.44 -7.85 -10.92
N GLY A 267 -6.59 -7.11 -9.82
CA GLY A 267 -6.77 -5.66 -9.84
C GLY A 267 -5.62 -4.93 -10.54
N MET A 268 -4.37 -5.29 -10.23
CA MET A 268 -3.19 -4.72 -10.90
C MET A 268 -3.18 -5.00 -12.40
N MET A 269 -3.43 -6.24 -12.80
CA MET A 269 -3.48 -6.63 -14.22
C MET A 269 -4.57 -5.89 -14.98
N PHE A 270 -5.74 -5.72 -14.35
CA PHE A 270 -6.85 -4.97 -14.92
C PHE A 270 -6.51 -3.50 -15.15
N LEU A 271 -5.92 -2.82 -14.15
CA LEU A 271 -5.52 -1.43 -14.28
C LEU A 271 -4.39 -1.27 -15.31
N LEU A 272 -3.42 -2.19 -15.35
CA LEU A 272 -2.35 -2.16 -16.35
C LEU A 272 -2.92 -2.24 -17.76
N LYS A 273 -3.84 -3.18 -18.03
CA LYS A 273 -4.47 -3.35 -19.33
C LYS A 273 -5.15 -2.05 -19.79
N ARG A 274 -5.90 -1.40 -18.89
CA ARG A 274 -6.59 -0.14 -19.19
C ARG A 274 -5.65 1.06 -19.41
N LYS A 275 -4.44 1.02 -18.85
CA LYS A 275 -3.43 2.08 -19.03
C LYS A 275 -2.59 1.89 -20.30
N ALA A 276 -2.56 0.68 -20.84
CA ALA A 276 -1.84 0.31 -22.06
C ALA A 276 -2.70 0.43 -23.33
N GLU A 277 -4.03 0.41 -23.19
CA GLU A 277 -5.03 0.71 -24.23
C GLU A 277 -5.23 2.22 -24.42
#